data_AF-A0A937WGT6-F1
#
_entry.id   AF-A0A937WGT6-F1
#
_cell.length_a   1.000
_cell.length_b   1.000
_cell.length_c   1.000
_cell.angle_alpha   90.00
_cell.angle_beta   90.00
_cell.angle_gamma   90.00
#
_symmetry.space_group_name_H-M   'P 1'
#
loop_
_entity.id
_entity.type
_entity.pdbx_description
1 polymer ?
#
loop_
_entity_poly.entity_id
_entity_poly.type
_entity_poly.pdbx_seq_one_letter_code
_entity_poly.pdbx_strand_id
1 'polypeptide(L)'
;MCKFERNEESFQDIQTRYSATPKGLSIINGRRSFNRPLYGNNSAFMLFAGDLPQVMMSLPGRGGTLSLGVISPRASKWLQEFDNIISTYEPGIMHYIMCDSELPEIQIELDVVTSVESDAMVVRITIGNLTYPLDLVWTFGGAAPIHGAPATGNPDPNGYVDELDMLFHPGHCSGNSVELSSNSFSLRAQTTGDRPIYGGCNYQGEFSIHNPKTFTLGPKFFMSSTVLWRGIVLS
;
A
#
# COMPACT_ATOMS: atom_id res chain seq x y z
N MET A 1 5.04 33.77 -29.40
CA MET A 1 4.78 32.32 -29.59
C MET A 1 6.11 31.62 -29.41
N CYS A 2 6.37 31.02 -28.25
CA CYS A 2 7.65 30.39 -27.95
C CYS A 2 7.69 29.03 -28.66
N LYS A 3 8.60 28.84 -29.62
CA LYS A 3 8.88 27.54 -30.24
C LYS A 3 10.05 26.91 -29.49
N PHE A 4 9.82 25.74 -28.90
CA PHE A 4 10.90 24.91 -28.39
C PHE A 4 11.40 24.05 -29.55
N GLU A 5 12.59 24.36 -30.07
CA GLU A 5 13.30 23.48 -30.99
C GLU A 5 13.94 22.37 -30.16
N ARG A 6 13.57 21.12 -30.45
CA ARG A 6 14.15 19.94 -29.83
C ARG A 6 15.45 19.64 -30.58
N ASN A 7 16.60 19.85 -29.95
CA ASN A 7 17.86 19.31 -30.48
C ASN A 7 17.75 17.78 -30.44
N GLU A 8 17.78 17.14 -31.61
CA GLU A 8 17.86 15.69 -31.75
C GLU A 8 19.28 15.23 -31.45
N GLU A 9 19.68 15.27 -30.18
CA GLU A 9 20.75 14.40 -29.72
C GLU A 9 20.22 12.97 -29.73
N SER A 10 20.94 12.07 -30.42
CA SER A 10 20.62 10.65 -30.44
C SER A 10 20.73 10.08 -29.04
N PHE A 11 19.60 9.93 -28.35
CA PHE A 11 19.52 9.17 -27.12
C PHE A 11 19.99 7.75 -27.43
N GLN A 12 21.02 7.28 -26.73
CA GLN A 12 21.30 5.85 -26.68
C GLN A 12 20.00 5.15 -26.24
N ASP A 13 19.65 4.03 -26.87
CA ASP A 13 18.58 3.15 -26.43
C ASP A 13 18.95 2.55 -25.05
N ILE A 14 18.79 3.36 -24.00
CA ILE A 14 18.86 2.92 -22.63
C ILE A 14 17.60 2.10 -22.43
N GLN A 15 17.76 0.80 -22.21
CA GLN A 15 16.65 -0.07 -21.85
C GLN A 15 15.98 0.49 -20.58
N THR A 16 14.78 1.04 -20.74
CA THR A 16 14.02 1.59 -19.61
C THR A 16 13.41 0.46 -18.80
N ARG A 17 13.41 0.59 -17.47
CA ARG A 17 12.72 -0.38 -16.59
C ARG A 17 11.20 -0.34 -16.76
N TYR A 18 10.67 0.83 -17.10
CA TYR A 18 9.25 1.08 -17.28
C TYR A 18 8.91 1.13 -18.76
N SER A 19 7.74 0.60 -19.11
CA SER A 19 7.12 0.72 -20.41
C SER A 19 5.99 1.75 -20.36
N ALA A 20 5.98 2.69 -21.30
CA ALA A 20 4.83 3.58 -21.46
C ALA A 20 3.65 2.79 -22.06
N THR A 21 2.47 2.98 -21.49
CA THR A 21 1.20 2.48 -21.99
C THR A 21 0.28 3.65 -22.31
N PRO A 22 -0.82 3.46 -23.06
CA PRO A 22 -1.80 4.52 -23.28
C PRO A 22 -2.40 5.11 -21.99
N LYS A 23 -2.34 4.36 -20.88
CA LYS A 23 -2.92 4.77 -19.61
C LYS A 23 -1.90 5.34 -18.62
N GLY A 24 -0.63 4.96 -18.73
CA GLY A 24 0.39 5.35 -17.76
C GLY A 24 1.74 4.65 -17.94
N LEU A 25 2.46 4.46 -16.84
CA LEU A 25 3.76 3.77 -16.83
C LEU A 25 3.62 2.40 -16.17
N SER A 26 3.98 1.35 -16.90
CA SER A 26 3.88 -0.03 -16.44
C SER A 26 5.27 -0.65 -16.23
N ILE A 27 5.35 -1.58 -15.28
CA ILE A 27 6.51 -2.44 -15.05
C ILE A 27 6.04 -3.83 -14.67
N ILE A 28 6.79 -4.84 -15.13
CA ILE A 28 6.61 -6.24 -14.74
C ILE A 28 7.70 -6.56 -13.72
N ASN A 29 7.31 -7.08 -12.56
CA ASN A 29 8.19 -7.52 -11.47
C ASN A 29 9.17 -6.42 -11.00
N GLY A 30 8.68 -5.18 -10.96
CA GLY A 30 9.38 -4.10 -10.28
C GLY A 30 9.53 -4.41 -8.79
N ARG A 31 10.57 -3.85 -8.17
CA ARG A 31 10.99 -4.21 -6.80
C ARG A 31 10.98 -3.03 -5.84
N ARG A 32 10.55 -1.86 -6.30
CA ARG A 32 10.53 -0.64 -5.49
C ARG A 32 9.23 -0.56 -4.71
N SER A 33 9.34 -0.23 -3.44
CA SER A 33 8.25 0.16 -2.56
C SER A 33 8.15 1.68 -2.55
N PHE A 34 6.93 2.20 -2.41
CA PHE A 34 6.70 3.62 -2.11
C PHE A 34 7.27 4.65 -3.13
N ASN A 35 7.64 4.22 -4.35
CA ASN A 35 8.21 5.05 -5.41
C ASN A 35 7.16 5.67 -6.37
N ARG A 36 5.87 5.58 -6.02
CA ARG A 36 4.74 6.07 -6.82
C ARG A 36 3.82 6.92 -5.93
N PRO A 37 4.11 8.23 -5.79
CA PRO A 37 3.23 9.13 -5.05
C PRO A 37 1.92 9.34 -5.82
N LEU A 38 0.79 9.09 -5.17
CA LEU A 38 -0.52 9.54 -5.60
C LEU A 38 -0.86 10.80 -4.81
N TYR A 39 -1.00 11.91 -5.52
CA TYR A 39 -1.41 13.18 -4.93
C TYR A 39 -2.90 13.13 -4.61
N GLY A 40 -3.25 13.58 -3.40
CA GLY A 40 -4.62 13.55 -2.92
C GLY A 40 -5.45 14.76 -3.33
N ASN A 41 -6.27 15.22 -2.39
CA ASN A 41 -6.93 16.51 -2.45
C ASN A 41 -5.90 17.67 -2.50
N ASN A 42 -6.39 18.92 -2.53
CA ASN A 42 -5.53 20.12 -2.53
C ASN A 42 -4.83 20.39 -1.16
N SER A 43 -4.51 19.34 -0.40
CA SER A 43 -3.72 19.41 0.84
C SER A 43 -2.31 18.86 0.64
N ALA A 44 -1.54 18.74 1.72
CA ALA A 44 -0.23 18.11 1.69
C ALA A 44 -0.31 16.56 1.63
N PHE A 45 -1.49 15.97 1.82
CA PHE A 45 -1.70 14.52 1.83
C PHE A 45 -1.25 13.86 0.52
N MET A 46 -0.54 12.75 0.68
CA MET A 46 -0.13 11.88 -0.41
C MET A 46 -0.32 10.42 0.01
N LEU A 47 -0.54 9.55 -0.97
CA LEU A 47 -0.34 8.12 -0.79
C LEU A 47 0.94 7.73 -1.49
N PHE A 48 1.77 6.96 -0.82
CA PHE A 48 2.91 6.33 -1.46
C PHE A 48 2.54 4.90 -1.78
N ALA A 49 2.38 4.60 -3.06
CA ALA A 49 2.34 3.25 -3.59
C ALA A 49 3.71 2.92 -4.21
N GLY A 50 3.92 1.71 -4.70
CA GLY A 50 5.14 1.37 -5.42
C GLY A 50 4.96 0.31 -6.48
N ASP A 51 6.05 -0.14 -7.09
CA ASP A 51 6.01 -1.32 -7.97
C ASP A 51 5.44 -2.54 -7.23
N LEU A 52 5.68 -2.61 -5.91
CA LEU A 52 5.09 -3.59 -5.00
C LEU A 52 3.74 -3.11 -4.40
N PRO A 53 2.74 -3.99 -4.25
CA PRO A 53 1.38 -3.68 -3.76
C PRO A 53 1.31 -3.45 -2.24
N GLN A 54 2.02 -2.42 -1.78
CA GLN A 54 1.91 -1.86 -0.43
C GLN A 54 1.66 -0.36 -0.54
N VAL A 55 0.89 0.18 0.41
CA VAL A 55 0.53 1.60 0.39
C VAL A 55 0.78 2.25 1.74
N MET A 56 1.45 3.39 1.75
CA MET A 56 1.68 4.19 2.94
C MET A 56 0.95 5.53 2.84
N MET A 57 0.21 5.88 3.88
CA MET A 57 -0.40 7.20 4.02
C MET A 57 0.64 8.22 4.48
N SER A 58 0.69 9.36 3.81
CA SER A 58 1.47 10.53 4.21
C SER A 58 0.57 11.51 4.96
N LEU A 59 0.83 11.65 6.25
CA LEU A 59 0.38 12.80 7.06
C LEU A 59 1.64 13.64 7.34
N PRO A 60 1.62 14.71 8.18
CA PRO A 60 2.88 15.15 8.79
C PRO A 60 3.59 13.94 9.42
N GLY A 61 4.66 13.45 8.77
CA GLY A 61 5.22 12.12 9.01
C GLY A 61 4.49 10.97 8.29
N ARG A 62 4.25 9.86 9.00
CA ARG A 62 3.57 8.66 8.47
C ARG A 62 2.19 8.55 9.08
N GLY A 63 1.18 8.34 8.23
CA GLY A 63 -0.17 7.94 8.62
C GLY A 63 -0.34 6.43 8.79
N GLY A 64 0.68 5.64 8.40
CA GLY A 64 0.66 4.18 8.50
C GLY A 64 0.67 3.49 7.15
N THR A 65 0.89 2.19 7.17
CA THR A 65 1.09 1.33 6.01
C THR A 65 -0.01 0.27 5.96
N LEU A 66 -0.66 0.15 4.81
CA LEU A 66 -1.54 -0.95 4.45
C LEU A 66 -0.72 -2.02 3.72
N SER A 67 -0.80 -3.25 4.21
CA SER A 67 -0.34 -4.45 3.50
C SER A 67 -1.48 -5.44 3.36
N LEU A 68 -1.56 -6.13 2.23
CA LEU A 68 -2.54 -7.17 1.96
C LEU A 68 -1.84 -8.50 1.74
N GLY A 69 -2.49 -9.59 2.14
CA GLY A 69 -1.99 -10.94 1.97
C GLY A 69 -3.13 -11.92 1.83
N VAL A 70 -2.81 -13.09 1.32
CA VAL A 70 -3.77 -14.16 1.09
C VAL A 70 -3.33 -15.43 1.77
N ILE A 71 -4.31 -16.24 2.16
CA ILE A 71 -4.07 -17.58 2.70
C ILE A 71 -4.96 -18.58 1.98
N SER A 72 -4.39 -19.72 1.64
CA SER A 72 -5.10 -20.87 1.08
C SER A 72 -4.53 -22.15 1.68
N PRO A 73 -5.10 -23.33 1.37
CA PRO A 73 -4.48 -24.60 1.74
C PRO A 73 -3.06 -24.78 1.18
N ARG A 74 -2.69 -24.06 0.12
CA ARG A 74 -1.42 -24.19 -0.60
C ARG A 74 -0.39 -23.14 -0.23
N ALA A 75 -0.82 -21.92 0.11
CA ALA A 75 0.08 -20.77 0.27
C ALA A 75 -0.40 -19.81 1.35
N SER A 76 0.54 -19.04 1.91
CA SER A 76 0.29 -17.91 2.80
C SER A 76 1.30 -16.83 2.49
N LYS A 77 0.90 -15.80 1.73
CA LYS A 77 1.83 -14.82 1.17
C LYS A 77 1.27 -13.42 1.26
N TRP A 78 2.14 -12.47 1.58
CA TRP A 78 1.80 -11.08 1.33
C TRP A 78 1.77 -10.82 -0.17
N LEU A 79 0.91 -9.91 -0.64
CA LEU A 79 0.80 -9.63 -2.08
C LEU A 79 2.10 -9.10 -2.67
N GLN A 80 2.93 -8.40 -1.88
CA GLN A 80 4.25 -7.94 -2.34
C GLN A 80 5.28 -9.06 -2.53
N GLU A 81 4.98 -10.27 -2.09
CA GLU A 81 5.83 -11.45 -2.24
C GLU A 81 5.46 -12.30 -3.47
N PHE A 82 4.47 -11.86 -4.26
CA PHE A 82 4.06 -12.58 -5.46
C PHE A 82 5.17 -12.59 -6.52
N ASP A 83 5.27 -13.69 -7.25
CA ASP A 83 6.30 -13.88 -8.28
C ASP A 83 6.02 -13.14 -9.60
N ASN A 84 4.75 -12.79 -9.86
CA ASN A 84 4.31 -12.07 -11.04
C ASN A 84 3.41 -10.90 -10.66
N ILE A 85 3.97 -9.70 -10.71
CA ILE A 85 3.30 -8.44 -10.39
C ILE A 85 3.48 -7.50 -11.59
N ILE A 86 2.38 -7.15 -12.24
CA ILE A 86 2.34 -6.07 -13.21
C ILE A 86 1.76 -4.85 -12.49
N SER A 87 2.55 -3.79 -12.38
CA SER A 87 2.14 -2.57 -11.73
C SER A 87 2.04 -1.46 -12.78
N THR A 88 0.92 -0.72 -12.80
CA THR A 88 0.69 0.39 -13.73
C THR A 88 0.31 1.64 -12.95
N TYR A 89 1.15 2.67 -13.07
CA TYR A 89 0.91 3.98 -12.49
C TYR A 89 0.22 4.87 -13.51
N GLU A 90 -1.05 5.18 -13.25
CA GLU A 90 -1.91 6.06 -14.04
C GLU A 90 -2.10 7.40 -13.31
N PRO A 91 -2.55 8.47 -13.99
CA PRO A 91 -2.90 9.71 -13.31
C PRO A 91 -3.92 9.50 -12.19
N GLY A 92 -3.46 9.57 -10.93
CA GLY A 92 -4.31 9.44 -9.74
C GLY A 92 -4.69 8.01 -9.35
N ILE A 93 -4.15 6.99 -10.03
CA ILE A 93 -4.46 5.59 -9.71
C ILE A 93 -3.20 4.72 -9.79
N MET A 94 -3.04 3.82 -8.83
CA MET A 94 -2.09 2.72 -8.92
C MET A 94 -2.84 1.41 -9.12
N HIS A 95 -2.53 0.71 -10.22
CA HIS A 95 -3.13 -0.56 -10.59
C HIS A 95 -2.13 -1.70 -10.50
N TYR A 96 -2.56 -2.85 -10.00
CA TYR A 96 -1.79 -4.07 -9.98
C TYR A 96 -2.58 -5.23 -10.56
N ILE A 97 -1.93 -6.05 -11.37
CA ILE A 97 -2.40 -7.38 -11.77
C ILE A 97 -1.36 -8.37 -11.28
N MET A 98 -1.81 -9.36 -10.50
CA MET A 98 -0.93 -10.24 -9.75
C MET A 98 -1.35 -11.70 -9.90
N CYS A 99 -0.37 -12.56 -10.12
CA CYS A 99 -0.50 -14.02 -10.09
C CYS A 99 0.67 -14.60 -9.28
N ASP A 100 0.52 -15.82 -8.78
CA ASP A 100 1.58 -16.51 -8.04
C ASP A 100 1.61 -18.00 -8.38
N SER A 101 2.80 -18.58 -8.55
CA SER A 101 2.96 -20.00 -8.87
C SER A 101 2.44 -20.95 -7.77
N GLU A 102 2.38 -20.51 -6.51
CA GLU A 102 1.79 -21.28 -5.40
C GLU A 102 0.26 -21.16 -5.35
N LEU A 103 -0.31 -20.22 -6.11
CA LEU A 103 -1.74 -19.98 -6.26
C LEU A 103 -2.17 -20.04 -7.74
N PRO A 104 -1.94 -21.17 -8.44
CA PRO A 104 -2.25 -21.27 -9.85
C PRO A 104 -3.74 -21.03 -10.10
N GLU A 105 -4.04 -20.45 -11.27
CA GLU A 105 -5.38 -20.06 -11.76
C GLU A 105 -5.95 -18.78 -11.14
N ILE A 106 -5.52 -18.39 -9.94
CA ILE A 106 -5.99 -17.16 -9.29
C ILE A 106 -5.27 -15.95 -9.88
N GLN A 107 -6.05 -14.96 -10.32
CA GLN A 107 -5.58 -13.62 -10.66
C GLN A 107 -6.16 -12.63 -9.65
N ILE A 108 -5.31 -11.79 -9.06
CA ILE A 108 -5.71 -10.72 -8.14
C ILE A 108 -5.43 -9.39 -8.82
N GLU A 109 -6.44 -8.53 -8.83
CA GLU A 109 -6.31 -7.14 -9.25
C GLU A 109 -6.48 -6.23 -8.04
N LEU A 110 -5.65 -5.20 -7.95
CA LEU A 110 -5.67 -4.21 -6.88
C LEU A 110 -5.62 -2.81 -7.47
N ASP A 111 -6.59 -1.98 -7.12
CA ASP A 111 -6.60 -0.56 -7.45
C ASP A 111 -6.49 0.27 -6.19
N VAL A 112 -5.63 1.28 -6.23
CA VAL A 112 -5.42 2.22 -5.14
C VAL A 112 -5.64 3.63 -5.66
N VAL A 113 -6.55 4.36 -5.01
CA VAL A 113 -6.86 5.75 -5.35
C VAL A 113 -6.87 6.63 -4.10
N THR A 114 -6.70 7.92 -4.32
CA THR A 114 -6.92 8.96 -3.30
C THR A 114 -8.36 9.49 -3.36
N SER A 115 -8.85 10.05 -2.25
CA SER A 115 -10.10 10.81 -2.23
C SER A 115 -9.85 12.27 -2.63
N VAL A 116 -10.81 12.86 -3.35
CA VAL A 116 -10.82 14.30 -3.66
C VAL A 116 -11.44 15.15 -2.54
N GLU A 117 -12.20 14.53 -1.63
CA GLU A 117 -12.93 15.22 -0.56
C GLU A 117 -12.17 15.22 0.77
N SER A 118 -11.26 14.26 0.96
CA SER A 118 -10.61 14.01 2.25
C SER A 118 -9.22 13.40 2.11
N ASP A 119 -8.44 13.48 3.18
CA ASP A 119 -7.12 12.84 3.30
C ASP A 119 -7.32 11.32 3.46
N ALA A 120 -7.68 10.64 2.37
CA ALA A 120 -8.10 9.24 2.41
C ALA A 120 -7.60 8.42 1.22
N MET A 121 -7.52 7.12 1.47
CA MET A 121 -7.24 6.08 0.49
C MET A 121 -8.47 5.22 0.30
N VAL A 122 -8.74 4.82 -0.95
CA VAL A 122 -9.66 3.74 -1.26
C VAL A 122 -8.88 2.66 -1.99
N VAL A 123 -9.07 1.41 -1.54
CA VAL A 123 -8.47 0.23 -2.16
C VAL A 123 -9.58 -0.69 -2.62
N ARG A 124 -9.52 -1.10 -3.89
CA ARG A 124 -10.39 -2.12 -4.46
C ARG A 124 -9.55 -3.36 -4.77
N ILE A 125 -10.03 -4.51 -4.33
CA ILE A 125 -9.47 -5.81 -4.69
C ILE A 125 -10.51 -6.60 -5.48
N THR A 126 -10.09 -7.18 -6.60
CA THR A 126 -10.89 -8.09 -7.41
C THR A 126 -10.13 -9.41 -7.52
N ILE A 127 -10.81 -10.52 -7.29
CA ILE A 127 -10.20 -11.86 -7.34
C ILE A 127 -10.91 -12.64 -8.45
N GLY A 128 -10.19 -12.91 -9.53
CA GLY A 128 -10.65 -13.72 -10.64
C GLY A 128 -10.35 -15.20 -10.43
N ASN A 129 -11.18 -16.07 -11.04
CA ASN A 129 -10.97 -17.52 -11.10
C ASN A 129 -10.72 -18.16 -9.72
N LEU A 130 -11.54 -17.84 -8.73
CA LEU A 130 -11.45 -18.44 -7.40
C LEU A 130 -11.86 -19.92 -7.45
N THR A 131 -10.89 -20.82 -7.65
CA THR A 131 -11.12 -22.28 -7.78
C THR A 131 -11.01 -23.04 -6.45
N TYR A 132 -10.62 -22.38 -5.37
CA TYR A 132 -10.50 -22.92 -4.01
C TYR A 132 -10.66 -21.82 -2.96
N PRO A 133 -10.94 -22.16 -1.69
CA PRO A 133 -11.05 -21.17 -0.63
C PRO A 133 -9.78 -20.32 -0.48
N LEU A 134 -9.97 -19.01 -0.46
CA LEU A 134 -8.92 -18.02 -0.28
C LEU A 134 -9.36 -17.05 0.82
N ASP A 135 -8.59 -17.00 1.89
CA ASP A 135 -8.71 -15.99 2.93
C ASP A 135 -7.97 -14.73 2.52
N LEU A 136 -8.62 -13.57 2.68
CA LEU A 136 -7.97 -12.26 2.56
C LEU A 136 -7.59 -11.73 3.95
N VAL A 137 -6.35 -11.30 4.10
CA VAL A 137 -5.84 -10.64 5.29
C VAL A 137 -5.29 -9.28 4.88
N TRP A 138 -5.56 -8.24 5.67
CA TRP A 138 -4.81 -7.00 5.57
C TRP A 138 -4.38 -6.52 6.94
N THR A 139 -3.26 -5.82 6.96
CA THR A 139 -2.72 -5.16 8.16
C THR A 139 -2.63 -3.66 7.93
N PHE A 140 -3.00 -2.88 8.93
CA PHE A 140 -2.76 -1.44 8.96
C PHE A 140 -2.08 -1.02 10.26
N GLY A 141 -1.08 -0.14 10.18
CA GLY A 141 -0.41 0.41 11.37
C GLY A 141 0.87 1.17 10.99
N GLY A 142 1.67 1.54 11.99
CA GLY A 142 2.95 2.23 11.75
C GLY A 142 2.81 3.73 11.49
N ALA A 143 1.79 4.37 12.05
CA ALA A 143 1.70 5.83 12.07
C ALA A 143 2.77 6.39 13.03
N ALA A 144 3.75 7.11 12.50
CA ALA A 144 4.92 7.57 13.25
C ALA A 144 5.55 8.81 12.58
N PRO A 145 6.27 9.66 13.32
CA PRO A 145 7.10 10.69 12.70
C PRO A 145 8.08 10.07 11.71
N ILE A 146 8.41 10.78 10.62
CA ILE A 146 9.48 10.36 9.71
C ILE A 146 10.77 11.11 10.09
N HIS A 147 11.85 10.37 10.33
CA HIS A 147 13.14 10.98 10.66
C HIS A 147 13.75 11.60 9.38
N GLY A 148 14.35 12.80 9.50
CA GLY A 148 15.05 13.45 8.38
C GLY A 148 14.20 14.39 7.51
N ALA A 149 12.87 14.29 7.54
CA ALA A 149 12.04 15.44 7.19
C ALA A 149 12.14 16.46 8.33
N PRO A 150 12.11 17.79 8.07
CA PRO A 150 11.92 18.75 9.15
C PRO A 150 10.74 18.28 10.00
N ALA A 151 10.73 18.55 11.31
CA ALA A 151 9.76 18.01 12.29
C ALA A 151 8.26 18.34 12.01
N THR A 152 7.96 18.83 10.80
CA THR A 152 6.70 19.25 10.22
C THR A 152 6.51 18.76 8.75
N GLY A 153 7.43 17.97 8.20
CA GLY A 153 7.50 17.65 6.77
C GLY A 153 6.86 16.32 6.40
N ASN A 154 6.13 16.31 5.30
CA ASN A 154 5.72 15.08 4.62
C ASN A 154 6.94 14.44 3.94
N PRO A 155 6.99 13.12 3.78
CA PRO A 155 7.93 12.49 2.85
C PRO A 155 7.88 13.24 1.52
N ASP A 156 9.00 13.84 1.12
CA ASP A 156 9.09 14.60 -0.11
C ASP A 156 9.52 13.63 -1.22
N PRO A 157 8.70 13.35 -2.24
CA PRO A 157 9.12 12.52 -3.36
C PRO A 157 10.29 13.11 -4.17
N ASN A 158 10.60 14.40 -4.00
CA ASN A 158 11.77 15.09 -4.56
C ASN A 158 12.89 15.30 -3.54
N GLY A 159 12.61 15.08 -2.25
CA GLY A 159 13.60 15.05 -1.18
C GLY A 159 14.14 13.64 -1.05
N TYR A 160 15.43 13.49 -0.79
CA TYR A 160 16.06 12.18 -0.66
C TYR A 160 15.61 11.48 0.64
N VAL A 161 14.38 10.98 0.69
CA VAL A 161 13.95 9.99 1.68
C VAL A 161 14.36 8.62 1.14
N ASP A 162 15.17 7.88 1.90
CA ASP A 162 15.55 6.53 1.51
C ASP A 162 14.29 5.64 1.52
N GLU A 163 14.17 4.75 0.54
CA GLU A 163 13.09 3.74 0.49
C GLU A 163 13.05 2.93 1.79
N LEU A 164 14.21 2.63 2.39
CA LEU A 164 14.33 1.95 3.68
C LEU A 164 13.66 2.72 4.81
N ASP A 165 13.76 4.05 4.79
CA ASP A 165 13.11 4.92 5.77
C ASP A 165 11.59 5.00 5.56
N MET A 166 11.07 4.48 4.45
CA MET A 166 9.64 4.38 4.15
C MET A 166 9.04 3.00 4.46
N LEU A 167 9.85 1.94 4.52
CA LEU A 167 9.40 0.59 4.88
C LEU A 167 8.78 0.51 6.29
N PHE A 168 7.77 -0.35 6.44
CA PHE A 168 7.17 -0.62 7.74
C PHE A 168 8.19 -1.25 8.69
N HIS A 169 8.36 -0.67 9.88
CA HIS A 169 9.04 -1.27 11.00
C HIS A 169 8.08 -1.38 12.19
N PRO A 170 8.13 -2.48 12.97
CA PRO A 170 7.28 -2.62 14.14
C PRO A 170 7.40 -1.49 15.17
N GLY A 171 8.57 -0.84 15.25
CA GLY A 171 8.78 0.32 16.12
C GLY A 171 7.90 1.53 15.78
N HIS A 172 7.41 1.63 14.53
CA HIS A 172 6.50 2.71 14.13
C HIS A 172 5.11 2.61 14.74
N CYS A 173 4.77 1.48 15.39
CA CYS A 173 3.52 1.37 16.14
C CYS A 173 3.63 1.90 17.57
N SER A 174 4.82 2.24 18.05
CA SER A 174 5.02 2.69 19.42
C SER A 174 4.20 3.95 19.74
N GLY A 175 3.30 3.83 20.72
CA GLY A 175 2.43 4.95 21.14
C GLY A 175 1.17 5.11 20.29
N ASN A 176 0.93 4.21 19.33
CA ASN A 176 -0.35 4.14 18.64
C ASN A 176 -1.42 3.60 19.60
N SER A 177 -2.64 4.09 19.44
CA SER A 177 -3.81 3.64 20.16
C SER A 177 -4.90 3.31 19.15
N VAL A 178 -5.48 2.12 19.29
CA VAL A 178 -6.47 1.59 18.36
C VAL A 178 -7.76 1.25 19.09
N GLU A 179 -8.87 1.67 18.53
CA GLU A 179 -10.21 1.25 18.93
C GLU A 179 -10.85 0.48 17.77
N LEU A 180 -11.42 -0.69 18.07
CA LEU A 180 -12.14 -1.50 17.10
C LEU A 180 -13.65 -1.28 17.22
N SER A 181 -14.33 -1.40 16.09
CA SER A 181 -15.77 -1.53 15.96
C SER A 181 -16.08 -2.75 15.08
N SER A 182 -17.35 -3.09 14.86
CA SER A 182 -17.74 -4.35 14.21
C SER A 182 -17.14 -4.58 12.82
N ASN A 183 -16.87 -3.52 12.03
CA ASN A 183 -16.26 -3.64 10.70
C ASN A 183 -15.31 -2.46 10.36
N SER A 184 -14.75 -1.84 11.40
CA SER A 184 -13.91 -0.66 11.27
C SER A 184 -12.98 -0.50 12.46
N PHE A 185 -12.00 0.37 12.31
CA PHE A 185 -11.13 0.80 13.39
C PHE A 185 -10.97 2.33 13.38
N SER A 186 -10.54 2.85 14.52
CA SER A 186 -9.89 4.16 14.59
C SER A 186 -8.49 4.00 15.15
N LEU A 187 -7.54 4.77 14.63
CA LEU A 187 -6.14 4.79 15.06
C LEU A 187 -5.76 6.23 15.40
N ARG A 188 -5.18 6.41 16.59
CA ARG A 188 -4.54 7.65 17.03
C ARG A 188 -3.04 7.42 17.21
N ALA A 189 -2.26 8.40 16.80
CA ALA A 189 -0.80 8.43 16.98
C ALA A 189 -0.35 9.88 17.18
N GLN A 190 0.92 10.09 17.48
CA GLN A 190 1.48 11.44 17.55
C GLN A 190 1.26 12.23 16.23
N THR A 191 1.39 11.56 15.08
CA THR A 191 1.25 12.18 13.75
C THR A 191 -0.18 12.50 13.35
N THR A 192 -1.18 11.91 14.02
CA THR A 192 -2.58 12.17 13.71
C THR A 192 -3.09 13.47 14.33
N GLY A 193 -2.41 13.98 15.36
CA GLY A 193 -2.91 15.09 16.18
C GLY A 193 -4.32 14.80 16.68
N ASP A 194 -5.23 15.75 16.53
CA ASP A 194 -6.64 15.61 16.93
C ASP A 194 -7.50 14.81 15.93
N ARG A 195 -6.98 14.49 14.74
CA ARG A 195 -7.71 13.83 13.65
C ARG A 195 -7.33 12.34 13.54
N PRO A 196 -8.05 11.41 14.20
CA PRO A 196 -7.74 9.99 14.10
C PRO A 196 -7.90 9.49 12.66
N ILE A 197 -7.19 8.40 12.35
CA ILE A 197 -7.33 7.68 11.09
C ILE A 197 -8.45 6.65 11.27
N TYR A 198 -9.41 6.66 10.36
CA TYR A 198 -10.45 5.65 10.31
C TYR A 198 -10.18 4.70 9.15
N GLY A 199 -10.43 3.42 9.37
CA GLY A 199 -10.40 2.43 8.30
C GLY A 199 -11.43 1.36 8.51
N GLY A 200 -11.75 0.67 7.44
CA GLY A 200 -12.75 -0.38 7.41
C GLY A 200 -12.85 -0.92 6.00
N CYS A 201 -13.79 -1.82 5.77
CA CYS A 201 -14.13 -2.24 4.42
C CYS A 201 -15.64 -2.48 4.30
N ASN A 202 -16.10 -2.77 3.09
CA ASN A 202 -17.49 -3.09 2.79
C ASN A 202 -17.84 -4.58 2.94
N TYR A 203 -16.83 -5.46 3.08
CA TYR A 203 -17.00 -6.87 3.40
C TYR A 203 -17.03 -7.09 4.92
N GLN A 204 -17.88 -7.98 5.42
CA GLN A 204 -17.90 -8.29 6.86
C GLN A 204 -16.79 -9.28 7.19
N GLY A 205 -16.02 -9.02 8.25
CA GLY A 205 -15.22 -10.06 8.88
C GLY A 205 -14.52 -9.60 10.14
N GLU A 206 -13.43 -10.26 10.49
CA GLU A 206 -12.86 -10.19 11.84
C GLU A 206 -11.82 -9.08 11.93
N PHE A 207 -12.02 -8.16 12.86
CA PHE A 207 -11.03 -7.15 13.20
C PHE A 207 -10.34 -7.50 14.51
N SER A 208 -9.01 -7.45 14.54
CA SER A 208 -8.23 -7.69 15.75
C SER A 208 -7.00 -6.78 15.85
N ILE A 209 -6.60 -6.50 17.09
CA ILE A 209 -5.36 -5.75 17.39
C ILE A 209 -4.25 -6.77 17.68
N HIS A 210 -3.09 -6.61 17.04
CA HIS A 210 -1.94 -7.48 17.24
C HIS A 210 -0.65 -6.72 17.48
N ASN A 211 0.29 -7.39 18.17
CA ASN A 211 1.64 -6.87 18.34
C ASN A 211 2.28 -6.66 16.96
N PRO A 212 2.91 -5.50 16.68
CA PRO A 212 3.42 -5.17 15.36
C PRO A 212 4.52 -6.12 14.87
N LYS A 213 5.21 -6.84 15.78
CA LYS A 213 6.19 -7.87 15.42
C LYS A 213 5.57 -9.09 14.76
N THR A 214 4.25 -9.31 14.86
CA THR A 214 3.59 -10.44 14.21
C THR A 214 3.49 -10.27 12.70
N PHE A 215 3.65 -9.06 12.17
CA PHE A 215 3.70 -8.79 10.72
C PHE A 215 4.77 -9.65 10.03
N THR A 216 5.94 -9.82 10.66
CA THR A 216 7.05 -10.61 10.11
C THR A 216 6.82 -12.13 10.17
N LEU A 217 5.74 -12.59 10.81
CA LEU A 217 5.37 -14.00 10.87
C LEU A 217 4.50 -14.44 9.67
N GLY A 218 4.09 -13.48 8.83
CA GLY A 218 3.33 -13.73 7.61
C GLY A 218 1.81 -13.87 7.83
N PRO A 219 1.02 -13.91 6.74
CA PRO A 219 -0.46 -13.86 6.82
C PRO A 219 -1.10 -14.98 7.65
N LYS A 220 -0.59 -16.22 7.55
CA LYS A 220 -1.14 -17.39 8.25
C LYS A 220 -1.14 -17.26 9.78
N PHE A 221 -0.29 -16.41 10.35
CA PHE A 221 -0.33 -16.12 11.78
C PHE A 221 -1.70 -15.57 12.23
N PHE A 222 -2.39 -14.86 11.34
CA PHE A 222 -3.70 -14.26 11.59
C PHE A 222 -4.88 -15.17 11.25
N MET A 223 -4.64 -16.44 10.87
CA MET A 223 -5.71 -17.36 10.50
C MET A 223 -6.58 -17.72 11.72
N SER A 224 -7.90 -17.64 11.53
CA SER A 224 -8.93 -18.12 12.46
C SER A 224 -9.86 -19.13 11.75
N SER A 225 -10.46 -20.08 12.47
CA SER A 225 -11.16 -21.22 11.86
C SER A 225 -12.51 -20.91 11.20
N THR A 226 -12.97 -19.66 11.19
CA THR A 226 -14.38 -19.35 10.85
C THR A 226 -14.61 -18.18 9.89
N VAL A 227 -13.57 -17.45 9.46
CA VAL A 227 -13.76 -16.17 8.76
C VAL A 227 -12.90 -16.11 7.50
N LEU A 228 -13.45 -15.72 6.34
CA LEU A 228 -12.71 -15.64 5.06
C LEU A 228 -11.99 -14.31 4.84
N TRP A 229 -12.22 -13.31 5.70
CA TRP A 229 -11.72 -11.95 5.54
C TRP A 229 -11.36 -11.32 6.88
N ARG A 230 -10.16 -10.73 6.99
CA ARG A 230 -9.61 -10.25 8.27
C ARG A 230 -8.93 -8.90 8.15
N GLY A 231 -9.27 -8.01 9.08
CA GLY A 231 -8.64 -6.72 9.28
C GLY A 231 -7.78 -6.70 10.54
N ILE A 232 -6.47 -6.55 10.36
CA ILE A 232 -5.53 -6.53 11.48
C ILE A 232 -5.03 -5.11 11.67
N VAL A 233 -5.15 -4.58 12.89
CA VAL A 233 -4.58 -3.28 13.21
C VAL A 233 -3.40 -3.48 14.16
N LEU A 234 -2.25 -2.93 13.77
CA LEU A 234 -0.99 -3.08 14.50
C LEU A 234 -0.78 -1.87 15.42
N SER A 235 -0.64 -2.14 16.71
CA SER A 235 -0.51 -1.13 17.77
C SER A 235 0.56 -1.50 18.78
#